data_AF-A0A8B7ZV71-F1
#
_entry.id   AF-A0A8B7ZV71-F1
#
_cell.length_a   1.000
_cell.length_b   1.000
_cell.length_c   1.000
_cell.angle_alpha   90.00
_cell.angle_beta   90.00
_cell.angle_gamma   90.00
#
_symmetry.space_group_name_H-M   'P 1'
#
loop_
_entity.id
_entity.type
_entity.pdbx_description
1 polymer ?
#
loop_
_entity_poly.entity_id
_entity_poly.type
_entity_poly.pdbx_seq_one_letter_code
_entity_poly.pdbx_strand_id
1 'polypeptide(L)'
;MQVLQQQEQEAVGEEDYERAEDLQHQCQALEEVIRHSHSLLLPNDHPALRSLLKELQSLYQQERVEREGVIREQQRLIAQQEERVACARGHRAQWEADRLRKVQEERSKLDRDLGHLHLDKDHLFKRETCLAEQIAEGTVHLRQSRDSLMEDRARVQEEIESLEAKLSALRLRENIFSEAILKKDREMETVTAGFKDEQSALEKEKGTLEGVELELRRRREQLDNEEQRLAGRMEEVKMTEESETRLLVDLREDLSKQEDAISNLEDKDGFTLAEIWLENKSTPLSERREKLLKQKEAAQLKYEKVQKATSSLLQSQTRVVSLRKRVSDTEGHIASLTETKQLAVSGRNFAEAKRLTEEIKQLTAEGQSIQKEMEEVSKSNEERSETVKTMMEDAERMQEEINEEERKTELMIKDNLVEHIANVRDRLQSISSSSLMRTLLKAELASSALQAKLLCLKHGEPFLAEVEELTEGSVVEEIDDCPELTQEEHQVGEELPSDEGLKTAQMELERLESQLQEAVQQEDYDRAELLQRHIDAIHQQNQTLENNS
;
A
#
# COMPACT_ATOMS: atom_id res chain seq x y z
N MET A 1 2.89 42.26 10.12
CA MET A 1 1.82 43.21 9.75
C MET A 1 1.46 44.13 10.91
N GLN A 2 0.85 43.65 12.01
CA GLN A 2 0.43 44.52 13.13
C GLN A 2 1.56 45.39 13.72
N VAL A 3 2.77 44.83 13.89
CA VAL A 3 3.94 45.58 14.39
C VAL A 3 4.36 46.69 13.41
N LEU A 4 4.32 46.43 12.11
CA LEU A 4 4.70 47.41 11.08
C LEU A 4 3.65 48.53 10.96
N GLN A 5 2.36 48.19 11.08
CA GLN A 5 1.27 49.18 11.11
C GLN A 5 1.36 50.09 12.35
N GLN A 6 1.81 49.56 13.50
CA GLN A 6 2.08 50.37 14.69
C GLN A 6 3.28 51.31 14.48
N GLN A 7 4.36 50.81 13.89
CA GLN A 7 5.54 51.60 13.57
C GLN A 7 5.27 52.68 12.51
N GLU A 8 4.38 52.41 11.55
CA GLU A 8 3.91 53.38 10.57
C GLU A 8 3.15 54.52 11.26
N GLN A 9 2.22 54.21 12.16
CA GLN A 9 1.49 55.21 12.94
C GLN A 9 2.40 56.05 13.85
N GLU A 10 3.44 55.43 14.43
CA GLU A 10 4.46 56.11 15.20
C GLU A 10 5.31 57.05 14.32
N ALA A 11 5.76 56.59 13.15
CA ALA A 11 6.53 57.42 12.20
C ALA A 11 5.71 58.62 11.67
N VAL A 12 4.41 58.43 11.39
CA VAL A 12 3.51 59.52 11.02
C VAL A 12 3.33 60.52 12.17
N GLY A 13 3.28 60.03 13.42
CA GLY A 13 3.23 60.88 14.61
C GLY A 13 4.53 61.65 14.90
N GLU A 14 5.66 61.12 14.45
CA GLU A 14 6.99 61.73 14.52
C GLU A 14 7.30 62.68 13.35
N GLU A 15 6.35 62.88 12.42
CA GLU A 15 6.52 63.64 11.16
C GLU A 15 7.63 63.09 10.25
N ASP A 16 8.03 61.82 10.43
CA ASP A 16 9.01 61.12 9.62
C ASP A 16 8.33 60.41 8.44
N TYR A 17 7.97 61.20 7.44
CA TYR A 17 7.18 60.74 6.30
C TYR A 17 7.93 59.77 5.38
N GLU A 18 9.27 59.88 5.27
CA GLU A 18 10.07 58.93 4.48
C GLU A 18 10.02 57.53 5.11
N ARG A 19 10.20 57.46 6.44
CA ARG A 19 10.08 56.20 7.18
C ARG A 19 8.66 55.63 7.15
N ALA A 20 7.64 56.48 7.21
CA ALA A 20 6.25 56.04 7.08
C ALA A 20 5.97 55.43 5.69
N GLU A 21 6.50 56.03 4.62
CA GLU A 21 6.33 55.55 3.25
C GLU A 21 7.05 54.19 3.03
N ASP A 22 8.26 54.04 3.56
CA ASP A 22 9.00 52.76 3.54
C ASP A 22 8.23 51.64 4.29
N LEU A 23 7.69 51.96 5.47
CA LEU A 23 6.88 51.02 6.25
C LEU A 23 5.57 50.67 5.55
N GLN A 24 4.95 51.63 4.87
CA GLN A 24 3.75 51.42 4.06
C GLN A 24 4.04 50.48 2.87
N HIS A 25 5.16 50.66 2.17
CA HIS A 25 5.58 49.75 1.11
C HIS A 25 5.86 48.33 1.62
N GLN A 26 6.50 48.20 2.79
CA GLN A 26 6.70 46.90 3.43
C GLN A 26 5.37 46.24 3.84
N CYS A 27 4.42 47.01 4.37
CA CYS A 27 3.07 46.56 4.66
C CYS A 27 2.36 46.06 3.40
N GLN A 28 2.42 46.81 2.29
CA GLN A 28 1.83 46.42 1.01
C GLN A 28 2.47 45.16 0.43
N ALA A 29 3.79 45.04 0.45
CA ALA A 29 4.50 43.84 0.00
C ALA A 29 4.11 42.61 0.84
N LEU A 30 3.99 42.75 2.17
CA LEU A 30 3.52 41.68 3.04
C LEU A 30 2.05 41.33 2.81
N GLU A 31 1.19 42.30 2.56
CA GLU A 31 -0.21 42.06 2.20
C GLU A 31 -0.33 41.32 0.88
N GLU A 32 0.50 41.62 -0.10
CA GLU A 32 0.56 40.88 -1.36
C GLU A 32 1.02 39.43 -1.11
N VAL A 33 2.09 39.21 -0.34
CA VAL A 33 2.52 37.85 0.02
C VAL A 33 1.40 37.09 0.75
N ILE A 34 0.69 37.74 1.68
CA ILE A 34 -0.43 37.14 2.41
C ILE A 34 -1.61 36.83 1.47
N ARG A 35 -1.98 37.76 0.57
CA ARG A 35 -3.03 37.54 -0.45
C ARG A 35 -2.73 36.34 -1.33
N HIS A 36 -1.47 36.16 -1.75
CA HIS A 36 -1.05 35.02 -2.54
C HIS A 36 -0.94 33.73 -1.70
N SER A 37 -0.65 33.83 -0.40
CA SER A 37 -0.60 32.69 0.54
C SER A 37 -1.97 32.13 0.96
N HIS A 38 -3.06 32.88 0.81
CA HIS A 38 -4.43 32.36 1.04
C HIS A 38 -4.83 31.24 0.07
N SER A 39 -3.98 30.93 -0.90
CA SER A 39 -4.05 29.73 -1.75
C SER A 39 -3.52 28.45 -1.07
N LEU A 40 -3.16 28.49 0.23
CA LEU A 40 -2.86 27.30 1.05
C LEU A 40 -4.05 26.33 1.04
N LEU A 41 -4.09 25.50 0.00
CA LEU A 41 -4.95 24.35 -0.11
C LEU A 41 -4.46 23.34 0.91
N LEU A 42 -5.38 22.82 1.70
CA LEU A 42 -5.11 21.64 2.50
C LEU A 42 -4.60 20.53 1.57
N PRO A 43 -3.64 19.69 2.00
CA PRO A 43 -3.25 18.49 1.27
C PRO A 43 -4.46 17.69 0.73
N ASN A 44 -5.56 17.60 1.51
CA ASN A 44 -6.85 17.03 1.10
C ASN A 44 -7.49 17.64 -0.14
N ASP A 45 -7.27 18.93 -0.37
CA ASP A 45 -7.85 19.69 -1.46
C ASP A 45 -6.90 19.88 -2.64
N HIS A 46 -5.67 19.39 -2.54
CA HIS A 46 -4.71 19.46 -3.64
C HIS A 46 -5.10 18.49 -4.78
N PRO A 47 -5.37 18.97 -6.00
CA PRO A 47 -5.93 18.16 -7.08
C PRO A 47 -5.00 17.02 -7.53
N ALA A 48 -3.68 17.27 -7.56
CA ALA A 48 -2.71 16.23 -7.93
C ALA A 48 -2.62 15.11 -6.89
N LEU A 49 -2.70 15.44 -5.59
CA LEU A 49 -2.66 14.44 -4.52
C LEU A 49 -3.95 13.61 -4.51
N ARG A 50 -5.10 14.27 -4.72
CA ARG A 50 -6.39 13.58 -4.92
C ARG A 50 -6.37 12.62 -6.11
N SER A 51 -5.79 13.02 -7.24
CA SER A 51 -5.67 12.13 -8.41
C SER A 51 -4.79 10.92 -8.10
N LEU A 52 -3.61 11.16 -7.53
CA LEU A 52 -2.66 10.10 -7.19
C LEU A 52 -3.23 9.12 -6.15
N LEU A 53 -3.93 9.61 -5.13
CA LEU A 53 -4.58 8.75 -4.14
C LEU A 53 -5.72 7.92 -4.74
N LYS A 54 -6.47 8.44 -5.71
CA LYS A 54 -7.48 7.66 -6.47
C LYS A 54 -6.83 6.57 -7.33
N GLU A 55 -5.73 6.89 -7.99
CA GLU A 55 -4.98 5.91 -8.79
C GLU A 55 -4.42 4.81 -7.90
N LEU A 56 -3.80 5.16 -6.78
CA LEU A 56 -3.33 4.19 -5.78
C LEU A 56 -4.48 3.32 -5.27
N GLN A 57 -5.63 3.91 -4.92
CA GLN A 57 -6.82 3.16 -4.51
C GLN A 57 -7.23 2.14 -5.57
N SER A 58 -7.26 2.54 -6.85
CA SER A 58 -7.62 1.64 -7.95
C SER A 58 -6.61 0.50 -8.15
N LEU A 59 -5.31 0.78 -8.01
CA LEU A 59 -4.25 -0.23 -8.12
C LEU A 59 -4.33 -1.24 -6.97
N TYR A 60 -4.56 -0.79 -5.73
CA TYR A 60 -4.77 -1.67 -4.59
C TYR A 60 -6.02 -2.56 -4.77
N GLN A 61 -7.13 -2.02 -5.28
CA GLN A 61 -8.33 -2.81 -5.59
C GLN A 61 -8.04 -3.88 -6.64
N GLN A 62 -7.32 -3.50 -7.70
CA GLN A 62 -6.97 -4.45 -8.75
C GLN A 62 -6.08 -5.58 -8.22
N GLU A 63 -5.01 -5.25 -7.49
CA GLU A 63 -4.10 -6.24 -6.91
C GLU A 63 -4.84 -7.18 -5.94
N ARG A 64 -5.75 -6.63 -5.13
CA ARG A 64 -6.60 -7.42 -4.25
C ARG A 64 -7.47 -8.41 -5.02
N VAL A 65 -8.20 -7.95 -6.04
CA VAL A 65 -9.08 -8.82 -6.84
C VAL A 65 -8.28 -9.91 -7.57
N GLU A 66 -7.08 -9.57 -8.06
CA GLU A 66 -6.17 -10.53 -8.68
C GLU A 66 -5.72 -11.60 -7.68
N ARG A 67 -5.28 -11.20 -6.47
CA ARG A 67 -4.88 -12.14 -5.41
C ARG A 67 -6.04 -12.99 -4.89
N GLU A 68 -7.22 -12.42 -4.70
CA GLU A 68 -8.44 -13.18 -4.37
C GLU A 68 -8.81 -14.17 -5.49
N GLY A 69 -8.49 -13.85 -6.74
CA GLY A 69 -8.58 -14.76 -7.87
C GLY A 69 -7.62 -15.94 -7.75
N VAL A 70 -6.35 -15.68 -7.42
CA VAL A 70 -5.32 -16.71 -7.19
C VAL A 70 -5.71 -17.63 -6.05
N ILE A 71 -6.17 -17.09 -4.91
CA ILE A 71 -6.62 -17.90 -3.76
C ILE A 71 -7.76 -18.84 -4.17
N ARG A 72 -8.77 -18.34 -4.89
CA ARG A 72 -9.88 -19.18 -5.36
C ARG A 72 -9.40 -20.35 -6.24
N GLU A 73 -8.45 -20.09 -7.14
CA GLU A 73 -7.89 -21.13 -7.99
C GLU A 73 -7.03 -22.12 -7.18
N GLN A 74 -6.23 -21.64 -6.22
CA GLN A 74 -5.48 -22.50 -5.30
C GLN A 74 -6.39 -23.37 -4.43
N GLN A 75 -7.48 -22.84 -3.90
CA GLN A 75 -8.49 -23.60 -3.16
C GLN A 75 -9.10 -24.71 -4.02
N ARG A 76 -9.36 -24.43 -5.30
CA ARG A 76 -9.82 -25.43 -6.27
C ARG A 76 -8.80 -26.54 -6.47
N LEU A 77 -7.52 -26.20 -6.62
CA LEU A 77 -6.43 -27.17 -6.77
C LEU A 77 -6.24 -28.02 -5.50
N ILE A 78 -6.33 -27.41 -4.31
CA ILE A 78 -6.29 -28.12 -3.03
C ILE A 78 -7.44 -29.12 -2.95
N ALA A 79 -8.67 -28.72 -3.27
CA ALA A 79 -9.82 -29.61 -3.26
C ALA A 79 -9.65 -30.81 -4.22
N GLN A 80 -9.15 -30.57 -5.44
CA GLN A 80 -8.81 -31.64 -6.39
C GLN A 80 -7.75 -32.59 -5.84
N GLN A 81 -6.73 -32.05 -5.16
CA GLN A 81 -5.66 -32.87 -4.60
C GLN A 81 -6.10 -33.63 -3.35
N GLU A 82 -7.00 -33.07 -2.53
CA GLU A 82 -7.63 -33.77 -1.41
C GLU A 82 -8.45 -34.96 -1.90
N GLU A 83 -9.15 -34.81 -3.02
CA GLU A 83 -9.86 -35.91 -3.67
C GLU A 83 -8.89 -37.01 -4.16
N ARG A 84 -7.74 -36.63 -4.73
CA ARG A 84 -6.71 -37.59 -5.20
C ARG A 84 -6.08 -38.35 -4.02
N VAL A 85 -5.78 -37.67 -2.91
CA VAL A 85 -5.31 -38.32 -1.67
C VAL A 85 -6.40 -39.21 -1.06
N ALA A 86 -7.66 -38.75 -1.02
CA ALA A 86 -8.78 -39.54 -0.52
C ALA A 86 -9.00 -40.81 -1.36
N CYS A 87 -8.87 -40.71 -2.69
CA CYS A 87 -8.95 -41.84 -3.60
C CYS A 87 -7.83 -42.86 -3.34
N ALA A 88 -6.58 -42.40 -3.20
CA ALA A 88 -5.44 -43.26 -2.87
C ALA A 88 -5.63 -43.99 -1.53
N ARG A 89 -6.07 -43.26 -0.49
CA ARG A 89 -6.41 -43.83 0.83
C ARG A 89 -7.56 -44.83 0.75
N GLY A 90 -8.59 -44.52 -0.04
CA GLY A 90 -9.73 -45.40 -0.27
C GLY A 90 -9.32 -46.73 -0.92
N HIS A 91 -8.50 -46.67 -1.97
CA HIS A 91 -7.96 -47.88 -2.61
C HIS A 91 -7.11 -48.71 -1.64
N ARG A 92 -6.26 -48.06 -0.85
CA ARG A 92 -5.46 -48.75 0.18
C ARG A 92 -6.33 -49.44 1.22
N ALA A 93 -7.32 -48.74 1.78
CA ALA A 93 -8.21 -49.30 2.79
C ALA A 93 -9.06 -50.47 2.26
N GLN A 94 -9.59 -50.35 1.03
CA GLN A 94 -10.30 -51.43 0.36
C GLN A 94 -9.39 -52.65 0.16
N TRP A 95 -8.14 -52.43 -0.26
CA TRP A 95 -7.18 -53.49 -0.44
C TRP A 95 -6.82 -54.19 0.88
N GLU A 96 -6.55 -53.43 1.95
CA GLU A 96 -6.27 -53.97 3.28
C GLU A 96 -7.44 -54.83 3.79
N ALA A 97 -8.69 -54.39 3.56
CA ALA A 97 -9.89 -55.14 3.90
C ALA A 97 -10.06 -56.43 3.07
N ASP A 98 -9.87 -56.36 1.75
CA ASP A 98 -9.91 -57.54 0.87
C ASP A 98 -8.82 -58.55 1.20
N ARG A 99 -7.62 -58.07 1.56
CA ARG A 99 -6.50 -58.93 1.95
C ARG A 99 -6.77 -59.60 3.29
N LEU A 100 -7.24 -58.86 4.29
CA LEU A 100 -7.61 -59.43 5.58
C LEU A 100 -8.65 -60.53 5.41
N ARG A 101 -9.67 -60.31 4.56
CA ARG A 101 -10.68 -61.31 4.23
C ARG A 101 -10.08 -62.57 3.61
N LYS A 102 -9.21 -62.42 2.59
CA LYS A 102 -8.52 -63.56 1.95
C LYS A 102 -7.65 -64.35 2.93
N VAL A 103 -6.88 -63.66 3.77
CA VAL A 103 -6.03 -64.31 4.79
C VAL A 103 -6.89 -65.08 5.80
N GLN A 104 -8.04 -64.53 6.21
CA GLN A 104 -8.97 -65.23 7.10
C GLN A 104 -9.59 -66.47 6.43
N GLU A 105 -9.97 -66.36 5.15
CA GLU A 105 -10.48 -67.50 4.37
C GLU A 105 -9.43 -68.61 4.24
N GLU A 106 -8.19 -68.27 3.91
CA GLU A 106 -7.09 -69.23 3.80
C GLU A 106 -6.71 -69.86 5.14
N ARG A 107 -6.65 -69.08 6.23
CA ARG A 107 -6.48 -69.62 7.58
C ARG A 107 -7.56 -70.63 7.93
N SER A 108 -8.83 -70.28 7.66
CA SER A 108 -9.95 -71.19 7.94
C SER A 108 -9.88 -72.49 7.12
N LYS A 109 -9.32 -72.46 5.91
CA LYS A 109 -9.12 -73.65 5.06
C LYS A 109 -7.96 -74.49 5.59
N LEU A 110 -6.83 -73.86 5.89
CA LEU A 110 -5.67 -74.53 6.47
C LEU A 110 -5.98 -75.19 7.81
N ASP A 111 -6.76 -74.54 8.67
CA ASP A 111 -7.18 -75.12 9.96
C ASP A 111 -8.03 -76.38 9.76
N ARG A 112 -8.89 -76.39 8.73
CA ARG A 112 -9.67 -77.59 8.35
C ARG A 112 -8.77 -78.70 7.82
N ASP A 113 -7.88 -78.37 6.89
CA ASP A 113 -6.98 -79.35 6.26
C ASP A 113 -5.99 -79.94 7.29
N LEU A 114 -5.47 -79.12 8.21
CA LEU A 114 -4.64 -79.57 9.33
C LEU A 114 -5.42 -80.46 10.30
N GLY A 115 -6.69 -80.15 10.57
CA GLY A 115 -7.58 -80.99 11.36
C GLY A 115 -7.78 -82.38 10.72
N HIS A 116 -8.01 -82.44 9.41
CA HIS A 116 -8.13 -83.70 8.68
C HIS A 116 -6.83 -84.50 8.70
N LEU A 117 -5.71 -83.85 8.38
CA LEU A 117 -4.40 -84.51 8.38
C LEU A 117 -4.03 -85.05 9.77
N HIS A 118 -4.36 -84.33 10.85
CA HIS A 118 -4.10 -84.79 12.20
C HIS A 118 -4.91 -86.05 12.54
N LEU A 119 -6.19 -86.08 12.19
CA LEU A 119 -7.04 -87.26 12.35
C LEU A 119 -6.49 -88.45 11.56
N ASP A 120 -6.12 -88.24 10.30
CA ASP A 120 -5.57 -89.30 9.44
C ASP A 120 -4.25 -89.85 9.99
N LYS A 121 -3.35 -88.99 10.50
CA LYS A 121 -2.11 -89.40 11.16
C LYS A 121 -2.38 -90.21 12.43
N ASP A 122 -3.34 -89.78 13.26
CA ASP A 122 -3.71 -90.51 14.48
C ASP A 122 -4.32 -91.88 14.16
N HIS A 123 -5.13 -91.97 13.10
CA HIS A 123 -5.69 -93.24 12.63
C HIS A 123 -4.62 -94.18 12.09
N LEU A 124 -3.67 -93.67 11.30
CA LEU A 124 -2.55 -94.45 10.79
C LEU A 124 -1.66 -94.95 11.94
N PHE A 125 -1.31 -94.09 12.89
CA PHE A 125 -0.49 -94.48 14.04
C PHE A 125 -1.15 -95.59 14.86
N LYS A 126 -2.46 -95.47 15.16
CA LYS A 126 -3.21 -96.52 15.89
C LYS A 126 -3.27 -97.84 15.12
N ARG A 127 -3.37 -97.80 13.79
CA ARG A 127 -3.37 -99.01 12.95
C ARG A 127 -1.99 -99.64 12.89
N GLU A 128 -0.93 -98.84 12.77
CA GLU A 128 0.45 -99.31 12.78
C GLU A 128 0.82 -99.97 14.11
N THR A 129 0.44 -99.37 15.25
CA THR A 129 0.67 -99.98 16.57
C THR A 129 -0.13 -101.26 16.75
N CYS A 130 -1.40 -101.30 16.31
CA CYS A 130 -2.24 -102.49 16.43
C CYS A 130 -1.74 -103.64 15.54
N LEU A 131 -1.29 -103.34 14.32
CA LEU A 131 -0.65 -104.33 13.44
C LEU A 131 0.66 -104.84 14.04
N ALA A 132 1.49 -103.95 14.60
CA ALA A 132 2.73 -104.34 15.26
C ALA A 132 2.48 -105.25 16.48
N GLU A 133 1.45 -104.96 17.27
CA GLU A 133 1.01 -105.79 18.40
C GLU A 133 0.48 -107.15 17.94
N GLN A 134 -0.37 -107.21 16.91
CA GLN A 134 -0.89 -108.47 16.36
C GLN A 134 0.21 -109.35 15.76
N ILE A 135 1.18 -108.75 15.06
CA ILE A 135 2.36 -109.46 14.55
C ILE A 135 3.23 -109.94 15.71
N ALA A 136 3.41 -109.14 16.76
CA ALA A 136 4.16 -109.54 17.94
C ALA A 136 3.46 -110.72 18.64
N GLU A 137 2.18 -110.60 19.00
CA GLU A 137 1.36 -111.61 19.67
C GLU A 137 1.28 -112.93 18.89
N GLY A 138 0.99 -112.86 17.58
CA GLY A 138 0.96 -114.03 16.71
C GLY A 138 2.30 -114.76 16.60
N THR A 139 3.41 -114.05 16.84
CA THR A 139 4.76 -114.63 16.82
C THR A 139 5.32 -114.94 18.22
N VAL A 140 4.64 -114.60 19.33
CA VAL A 140 5.15 -114.81 20.70
C VAL A 140 5.39 -116.30 21.00
N HIS A 141 4.41 -117.17 20.77
CA HIS A 141 4.56 -118.61 21.06
C HIS A 141 5.63 -119.25 20.16
N LEU A 142 5.76 -118.79 18.92
CA LEU A 142 6.79 -119.25 17.99
C LEU A 142 8.18 -118.78 18.40
N ARG A 143 8.32 -117.53 18.88
CA ARG A 143 9.58 -116.99 19.41
C ARG A 143 10.00 -117.69 20.71
N GLN A 144 9.06 -117.87 21.64
CA GLN A 144 9.33 -118.58 22.90
C GLN A 144 9.68 -120.06 22.68
N SER A 145 8.99 -120.73 21.74
CA SER A 145 9.33 -122.10 21.36
C SER A 145 10.68 -122.19 20.63
N ARG A 146 11.09 -121.17 19.87
CA ARG A 146 12.42 -121.10 19.25
C ARG A 146 13.51 -120.94 20.31
N ASP A 147 13.30 -120.05 21.26
CA ASP A 147 14.30 -119.70 22.26
C ASP A 147 14.52 -120.84 23.26
N SER A 148 13.47 -121.55 23.69
CA SER A 148 13.60 -122.76 24.52
C SER A 148 14.31 -123.90 23.79
N LEU A 149 14.05 -124.09 22.49
CA LEU A 149 14.76 -125.07 21.66
C LEU A 149 16.23 -124.69 21.45
N MET A 150 16.60 -123.41 21.48
CA MET A 150 18.00 -122.97 21.43
C MET A 150 18.75 -123.23 22.74
N GLU A 151 18.10 -123.02 23.89
CA GLU A 151 18.67 -123.33 25.21
C GLU A 151 18.83 -124.85 25.42
N ASP A 152 17.86 -125.65 24.96
CA ASP A 152 17.96 -127.10 25.00
C ASP A 152 19.01 -127.63 24.01
N ARG A 153 19.20 -126.97 22.85
CA ARG A 153 20.32 -127.27 21.93
C ARG A 153 21.68 -127.04 22.60
N ALA A 154 21.82 -125.97 23.37
CA ALA A 154 23.07 -125.65 24.08
C ALA A 154 23.38 -126.68 25.18
N ARG A 155 22.38 -127.14 25.94
CA ARG A 155 22.54 -128.22 26.94
C ARG A 155 22.89 -129.57 26.30
N VAL A 156 22.30 -129.88 25.16
CA VAL A 156 22.60 -131.10 24.40
C VAL A 156 24.01 -131.05 23.78
N GLN A 157 24.55 -129.86 23.47
CA GLN A 157 25.93 -129.67 22.98
C GLN A 157 27.01 -130.05 24.00
N GLU A 158 26.76 -129.94 25.30
CA GLU A 158 27.66 -130.44 26.36
C GLU A 158 27.60 -131.98 26.51
N GLU A 159 26.45 -132.61 26.23
CA GLU A 159 26.31 -134.07 26.24
C GLU A 159 26.80 -134.74 24.93
N ILE A 160 26.89 -133.98 23.83
CA ILE A 160 27.27 -134.43 22.47
C ILE A 160 28.71 -134.93 22.38
N GLU A 161 29.67 -134.41 23.16
CA GLU A 161 31.05 -134.94 23.20
C GLU A 161 31.10 -136.42 23.67
N SER A 162 30.14 -136.82 24.52
CA SER A 162 30.12 -138.18 25.09
C SER A 162 29.39 -139.21 24.21
N LEU A 163 28.61 -138.76 23.22
CA LEU A 163 27.71 -139.61 22.44
C LEU A 163 27.90 -139.42 20.94
N GLU A 164 29.13 -139.13 20.52
CA GLU A 164 29.58 -139.15 19.12
C GLU A 164 29.34 -140.52 18.43
N ALA A 165 29.08 -141.59 19.19
CA ALA A 165 28.62 -142.89 18.68
C ALA A 165 27.09 -143.01 18.52
N LYS A 166 26.28 -142.25 19.27
CA LYS A 166 24.82 -142.08 18.98
C LYS A 166 24.58 -141.03 17.89
N LEU A 167 25.62 -140.30 17.48
CA LEU A 167 25.61 -139.19 16.52
C LEU A 167 25.14 -139.59 15.12
N SER A 168 25.29 -140.86 14.71
CA SER A 168 24.72 -141.36 13.46
C SER A 168 23.19 -141.49 13.51
N ALA A 169 22.62 -141.93 14.64
CA ALA A 169 21.18 -142.00 14.86
C ALA A 169 20.58 -140.61 15.19
N LEU A 170 21.34 -139.74 15.85
CA LEU A 170 20.93 -138.37 16.14
C LEU A 170 21.04 -137.46 14.91
N ARG A 171 21.87 -137.73 13.90
CA ARG A 171 21.83 -137.01 12.60
C ARG A 171 20.52 -137.18 11.85
N LEU A 172 19.90 -138.37 11.93
CA LEU A 172 18.56 -138.59 11.37
C LEU A 172 17.52 -137.73 12.12
N ARG A 173 17.69 -137.55 13.43
CA ARG A 173 16.80 -136.76 14.28
C ARG A 173 17.07 -135.24 14.21
N GLU A 174 18.32 -134.84 13.99
CA GLU A 174 18.77 -133.47 13.70
C GLU A 174 18.19 -133.00 12.36
N ASN A 175 18.15 -133.88 11.36
CA ASN A 175 17.44 -133.60 10.11
C ASN A 175 15.94 -133.42 10.35
N ILE A 176 15.31 -134.25 11.19
CA ILE A 176 13.89 -134.08 11.56
C ILE A 176 13.64 -132.74 12.27
N PHE A 177 14.53 -132.30 13.16
CA PHE A 177 14.40 -130.98 13.82
C PHE A 177 14.73 -129.82 12.90
N SER A 178 15.71 -129.95 12.00
CA SER A 178 16.02 -128.95 10.98
C SER A 178 14.86 -128.80 10.00
N GLU A 179 14.22 -129.90 9.61
CA GLU A 179 12.99 -129.89 8.83
C GLU A 179 11.82 -129.26 9.60
N ALA A 180 11.73 -129.47 10.92
CA ALA A 180 10.71 -128.85 11.77
C ALA A 180 10.94 -127.33 11.96
N ILE A 181 12.18 -126.89 12.12
CA ILE A 181 12.55 -125.46 12.20
C ILE A 181 12.27 -124.80 10.85
N LEU A 182 12.72 -125.39 9.74
CA LEU A 182 12.41 -124.88 8.41
C LEU A 182 10.91 -124.85 8.14
N LYS A 183 10.14 -125.80 8.67
CA LYS A 183 8.68 -125.75 8.59
C LYS A 183 8.11 -124.56 9.39
N LYS A 184 8.64 -124.25 10.58
CA LYS A 184 8.21 -123.09 11.37
C LYS A 184 8.68 -121.76 10.79
N ASP A 185 9.86 -121.70 10.21
CA ASP A 185 10.32 -120.53 9.47
C ASP A 185 9.44 -120.29 8.23
N ARG A 186 9.08 -121.35 7.50
CA ARG A 186 8.08 -121.27 6.43
C ARG A 186 6.72 -120.82 6.95
N GLU A 187 6.28 -121.27 8.14
CA GLU A 187 5.03 -120.79 8.75
C GLU A 187 5.12 -119.29 9.11
N MET A 188 6.25 -118.80 9.66
CA MET A 188 6.46 -117.36 9.88
C MET A 188 6.51 -116.58 8.57
N GLU A 189 7.18 -117.09 7.54
CA GLU A 189 7.19 -116.50 6.21
C GLU A 189 5.79 -116.46 5.60
N THR A 190 4.94 -117.48 5.82
CA THR A 190 3.54 -117.44 5.34
C THR A 190 2.71 -116.38 6.06
N VAL A 191 2.91 -116.19 7.38
CA VAL A 191 2.23 -115.14 8.14
C VAL A 191 2.73 -113.76 7.70
N THR A 192 4.04 -113.58 7.54
CA THR A 192 4.64 -112.32 7.09
C THR A 192 4.25 -112.01 5.63
N ALA A 193 4.14 -113.04 4.79
CA ALA A 193 3.63 -112.91 3.42
C ALA A 193 2.12 -112.56 3.40
N GLY A 194 1.34 -113.05 4.37
CA GLY A 194 -0.08 -112.70 4.52
C GLY A 194 -0.33 -111.21 4.76
N PHE A 195 0.61 -110.51 5.41
CA PHE A 195 0.54 -109.06 5.64
C PHE A 195 1.32 -108.23 4.60
N LYS A 196 1.93 -108.87 3.59
CA LYS A 196 2.72 -108.17 2.56
C LYS A 196 1.88 -107.25 1.68
N ASP A 197 0.66 -107.67 1.38
CA ASP A 197 -0.27 -106.85 0.60
C ASP A 197 -0.68 -105.59 1.38
N GLU A 198 -0.93 -105.72 2.69
CA GLU A 198 -1.23 -104.58 3.59
C GLU A 198 -0.02 -103.65 3.77
N GLN A 199 1.21 -104.18 3.88
CA GLN A 199 2.43 -103.36 3.88
C GLN A 199 2.59 -102.57 2.58
N SER A 200 2.36 -103.23 1.43
CA SER A 200 2.43 -102.57 0.13
C SER A 200 1.33 -101.52 -0.07
N ALA A 201 0.15 -101.70 0.53
CA ALA A 201 -0.92 -100.71 0.53
C ALA A 201 -0.53 -99.50 1.39
N LEU A 202 0.07 -99.71 2.55
CA LEU A 202 0.53 -98.66 3.46
C LEU A 202 1.70 -97.86 2.84
N GLU A 203 2.59 -98.50 2.10
CA GLU A 203 3.64 -97.83 1.31
C GLU A 203 3.05 -96.96 0.18
N LYS A 204 2.00 -97.44 -0.51
CA LYS A 204 1.29 -96.64 -1.52
C LYS A 204 0.61 -95.43 -0.89
N GLU A 205 -0.04 -95.58 0.27
CA GLU A 205 -0.65 -94.47 1.01
C GLU A 205 0.39 -93.47 1.54
N LYS A 206 1.57 -93.94 1.97
CA LYS A 206 2.70 -93.04 2.29
C LYS A 206 3.14 -92.24 1.05
N GLY A 207 3.25 -92.89 -0.10
CA GLY A 207 3.57 -92.22 -1.36
C GLY A 207 2.53 -91.19 -1.81
N THR A 208 1.23 -91.46 -1.60
CA THR A 208 0.19 -90.46 -1.90
C THR A 208 0.23 -89.28 -0.93
N LEU A 209 0.49 -89.53 0.36
CA LEU A 209 0.66 -88.46 1.37
C LEU A 209 1.87 -87.57 1.07
N GLU A 210 3.01 -88.14 0.68
CA GLU A 210 4.19 -87.39 0.24
C GLU A 210 3.91 -86.54 -1.01
N GLY A 211 3.08 -87.05 -1.94
CA GLY A 211 2.60 -86.30 -3.10
C GLY A 211 1.76 -85.09 -2.71
N VAL A 212 0.78 -85.27 -1.81
CA VAL A 212 -0.05 -84.17 -1.28
C VAL A 212 0.83 -83.16 -0.51
N GLU A 213 1.82 -83.61 0.25
CA GLU A 213 2.76 -82.73 0.94
C GLU A 213 3.56 -81.86 -0.03
N LEU A 214 4.04 -82.43 -1.14
CA LEU A 214 4.74 -81.69 -2.18
C LEU A 214 3.83 -80.64 -2.87
N GLU A 215 2.58 -81.00 -3.13
CA GLU A 215 1.59 -80.07 -3.69
C GLU A 215 1.30 -78.90 -2.74
N LEU A 216 1.14 -79.18 -1.44
CA LEU A 216 0.96 -78.15 -0.41
C LEU A 216 2.20 -77.24 -0.30
N ARG A 217 3.42 -77.79 -0.41
CA ARG A 217 4.66 -77.00 -0.44
C ARG A 217 4.72 -76.07 -1.65
N ARG A 218 4.42 -76.57 -2.85
CA ARG A 218 4.36 -75.75 -4.07
C ARG A 218 3.29 -74.66 -3.94
N ARG A 219 2.14 -74.98 -3.34
CA ARG A 219 1.08 -73.98 -3.13
C ARG A 219 1.51 -72.89 -2.15
N ARG A 220 2.27 -73.23 -1.10
CA ARG A 220 2.87 -72.25 -0.18
C ARG A 220 3.83 -71.30 -0.89
N GLU A 221 4.73 -71.81 -1.72
CA GLU A 221 5.66 -70.98 -2.50
C GLU A 221 4.92 -70.04 -3.48
N GLN A 222 3.83 -70.50 -4.10
CA GLN A 222 2.98 -69.65 -4.94
C GLN A 222 2.34 -68.51 -4.14
N LEU A 223 1.83 -68.82 -2.95
CA LEU A 223 1.27 -67.80 -2.05
C LEU A 223 2.35 -66.80 -1.66
N ASP A 224 3.54 -67.24 -1.24
CA ASP A 224 4.65 -66.36 -0.85
C ASP A 224 5.04 -65.37 -1.99
N ASN A 225 5.10 -65.85 -3.23
CA ASN A 225 5.36 -65.00 -4.40
C ASN A 225 4.23 -63.99 -4.65
N GLU A 226 2.97 -64.40 -4.48
CA GLU A 226 1.83 -63.49 -4.56
C GLU A 226 1.85 -62.45 -3.43
N GLU A 227 2.24 -62.84 -2.20
CA GLU A 227 2.39 -61.91 -1.06
C GLU A 227 3.44 -60.85 -1.34
N GLN A 228 4.61 -61.25 -1.87
CA GLN A 228 5.70 -60.33 -2.20
C GLN A 228 5.30 -59.33 -3.29
N ARG A 229 4.68 -59.81 -4.38
CA ARG A 229 4.19 -58.95 -5.47
C ARG A 229 3.18 -57.91 -4.94
N LEU A 230 2.31 -58.35 -4.04
CA LEU A 230 1.30 -57.49 -3.44
C LEU A 230 1.91 -56.48 -2.46
N ALA A 231 2.92 -56.88 -1.67
CA ALA A 231 3.66 -55.98 -0.80
C ALA A 231 4.36 -54.86 -1.60
N GLY A 232 4.92 -55.19 -2.77
CA GLY A 232 5.48 -54.18 -3.69
C GLY A 232 4.43 -53.15 -4.14
N ARG A 233 3.25 -53.62 -4.59
CA ARG A 233 2.14 -52.73 -4.98
C ARG A 233 1.63 -51.86 -3.82
N MET A 234 1.64 -52.36 -2.59
CA MET A 234 1.29 -51.57 -1.41
C MET A 234 2.27 -50.44 -1.18
N GLU A 235 3.56 -50.71 -1.32
CA GLU A 235 4.58 -49.70 -1.15
C GLU A 235 4.47 -48.62 -2.24
N GLU A 236 4.19 -49.02 -3.50
CA GLU A 236 3.88 -48.07 -4.58
C GLU A 236 2.69 -47.15 -4.21
N VAL A 237 1.58 -47.72 -3.72
CA VAL A 237 0.40 -46.93 -3.31
C VAL A 237 0.72 -46.00 -2.15
N LYS A 238 1.48 -46.46 -1.14
CA LYS A 238 1.93 -45.59 -0.03
C LYS A 238 2.81 -44.46 -0.52
N MET A 239 3.79 -44.74 -1.39
CA MET A 239 4.66 -43.72 -1.96
C MET A 239 3.86 -42.69 -2.76
N THR A 240 2.83 -43.12 -3.51
CA THR A 240 1.92 -42.19 -4.18
C THR A 240 1.11 -41.34 -3.18
N GLU A 241 0.55 -41.95 -2.13
CA GLU A 241 -0.17 -41.24 -1.06
C GLU A 241 0.74 -40.20 -0.38
N GLU A 242 1.97 -40.56 -0.04
CA GLU A 242 2.96 -39.67 0.55
C GLU A 242 3.34 -38.52 -0.40
N SER A 243 3.51 -38.80 -1.70
CA SER A 243 3.82 -37.74 -2.67
C SER A 243 2.67 -36.75 -2.85
N GLU A 244 1.43 -37.23 -2.96
CA GLU A 244 0.24 -36.37 -3.12
C GLU A 244 -0.07 -35.61 -1.82
N THR A 245 0.18 -36.20 -0.65
CA THR A 245 0.05 -35.49 0.64
C THR A 245 1.12 -34.41 0.83
N ARG A 246 2.36 -34.62 0.38
CA ARG A 246 3.38 -33.56 0.38
C ARG A 246 2.96 -32.38 -0.50
N LEU A 247 2.53 -32.66 -1.73
CA LEU A 247 2.02 -31.62 -2.64
C LEU A 247 0.84 -30.84 -2.04
N LEU A 248 -0.05 -31.51 -1.30
CA LEU A 248 -1.13 -30.84 -0.58
C LEU A 248 -0.64 -29.90 0.52
N VAL A 249 0.41 -30.29 1.26
CA VAL A 249 1.01 -29.43 2.27
C VAL A 249 1.62 -28.19 1.61
N ASP A 250 2.40 -28.37 0.55
CA ASP A 250 3.01 -27.27 -0.19
C ASP A 250 1.96 -26.28 -0.72
N LEU A 251 0.87 -26.77 -1.32
CA LEU A 251 -0.24 -25.94 -1.80
C LEU A 251 -0.94 -25.17 -0.66
N ARG A 252 -1.10 -25.78 0.52
CA ARG A 252 -1.69 -25.12 1.69
C ARG A 252 -0.78 -24.05 2.28
N GLU A 253 0.53 -24.29 2.31
CA GLU A 253 1.51 -23.29 2.72
C GLU A 253 1.50 -22.09 1.76
N ASP A 254 1.44 -22.34 0.46
CA ASP A 254 1.37 -21.26 -0.54
C ASP A 254 0.06 -20.49 -0.46
N LEU A 255 -1.07 -21.16 -0.19
CA LEU A 255 -2.35 -20.51 0.10
C LEU A 255 -2.25 -19.62 1.35
N SER A 256 -1.66 -20.12 2.45
CA SER A 256 -1.44 -19.33 3.66
C SER A 256 -0.60 -18.08 3.36
N LYS A 257 0.46 -18.20 2.56
CA LYS A 257 1.26 -17.03 2.15
C LYS A 257 0.44 -16.02 1.35
N GLN A 258 -0.47 -16.46 0.48
CA GLN A 258 -1.35 -15.56 -0.27
C GLN A 258 -2.39 -14.91 0.65
N GLU A 259 -2.97 -15.65 1.58
CA GLU A 259 -3.89 -15.13 2.61
C GLU A 259 -3.20 -14.10 3.49
N ASP A 260 -1.98 -14.39 3.97
CA ASP A 260 -1.15 -13.45 4.71
C ASP A 260 -0.81 -12.22 3.84
N ALA A 261 -0.55 -12.41 2.55
CA ALA A 261 -0.26 -11.31 1.64
C ALA A 261 -1.50 -10.41 1.41
N ILE A 262 -2.72 -10.97 1.41
CA ILE A 262 -3.97 -10.20 1.39
C ILE A 262 -4.20 -9.52 2.74
N SER A 263 -4.03 -10.22 3.86
CA SER A 263 -4.11 -9.60 5.20
C SER A 263 -3.13 -8.45 5.30
N ASN A 264 -1.90 -8.60 4.82
CA ASN A 264 -0.92 -7.50 4.77
C ASN A 264 -1.31 -6.36 3.80
N LEU A 265 -2.15 -6.60 2.79
CA LEU A 265 -2.73 -5.52 1.98
C LEU A 265 -3.90 -4.84 2.70
N GLU A 266 -4.65 -5.58 3.53
CA GLU A 266 -5.78 -5.08 4.33
C GLU A 266 -5.32 -4.34 5.60
N ASP A 267 -4.27 -4.85 6.27
CA ASP A 267 -3.56 -4.26 7.41
C ASP A 267 -2.72 -3.04 6.98
N LYS A 268 -2.41 -2.91 5.68
CA LYS A 268 -1.89 -1.66 5.11
C LYS A 268 -3.03 -0.70 4.88
N ASP A 269 -3.28 0.07 5.94
CA ASP A 269 -3.94 1.37 6.12
C ASP A 269 -4.10 2.33 4.90
N GLY A 270 -3.58 2.07 3.70
CA GLY A 270 -3.72 2.93 2.54
C GLY A 270 -5.13 2.90 1.90
N PHE A 271 -5.75 1.73 1.77
CA PHE A 271 -6.98 1.56 1.00
C PHE A 271 -8.21 2.15 1.72
N THR A 272 -8.48 1.68 2.94
CA THR A 272 -9.60 2.13 3.77
C THR A 272 -9.49 3.60 4.11
N LEU A 273 -8.29 4.13 4.32
CA LEU A 273 -8.12 5.54 4.68
C LEU A 273 -8.02 6.49 3.48
N ALA A 274 -7.55 6.06 2.30
CA ALA A 274 -7.67 6.86 1.08
C ALA A 274 -9.13 7.08 0.71
N GLU A 275 -9.97 6.05 0.86
CA GLU A 275 -11.41 6.13 0.67
C GLU A 275 -12.04 7.16 1.63
N ILE A 276 -11.72 7.09 2.92
CA ILE A 276 -12.21 8.04 3.94
C ILE A 276 -11.56 9.44 3.78
N TRP A 277 -10.36 9.56 3.20
CA TRP A 277 -9.72 10.85 2.90
C TRP A 277 -10.37 11.55 1.70
N LEU A 278 -10.80 10.78 0.71
CA LEU A 278 -11.53 11.26 -0.47
C LEU A 278 -13.01 11.59 -0.19
N GLU A 279 -13.63 10.96 0.81
CA GLU A 279 -15.02 11.23 1.21
C GLU A 279 -15.23 12.58 1.92
N ASN A 280 -14.17 13.18 2.49
CA ASN A 280 -14.21 14.53 3.07
C ASN A 280 -14.40 15.59 1.97
N LYS A 281 -15.67 15.79 1.57
CA LYS A 281 -16.10 16.82 0.63
C LYS A 281 -16.15 18.18 1.31
N SER A 282 -15.13 19.00 1.09
CA SER A 282 -15.11 20.44 1.36
C SER A 282 -15.92 21.20 0.29
N THR A 283 -17.24 20.95 0.21
CA THR A 283 -18.13 21.57 -0.81
C THR A 283 -18.89 22.86 -0.42
N PRO A 284 -19.17 23.22 0.86
CA PRO A 284 -19.94 24.43 1.16
C PRO A 284 -19.15 25.75 1.00
N LEU A 285 -17.82 25.70 1.08
CA LEU A 285 -16.97 26.89 1.19
C LEU A 285 -16.60 27.49 -0.17
N SER A 286 -16.52 26.67 -1.22
CA SER A 286 -16.19 27.12 -2.58
C SER A 286 -17.23 28.10 -3.14
N GLU A 287 -18.52 27.78 -3.00
CA GLU A 287 -19.60 28.63 -3.50
C GLU A 287 -19.69 29.97 -2.77
N ARG A 288 -19.37 29.99 -1.47
CA ARG A 288 -19.39 31.23 -0.66
C ARG A 288 -18.19 32.12 -0.95
N ARG A 289 -17.00 31.54 -1.17
CA ARG A 289 -15.81 32.25 -1.65
C ARG A 289 -16.02 32.88 -3.04
N GLU A 290 -16.66 32.16 -3.96
CA GLU A 290 -16.97 32.69 -5.29
C GLU A 290 -17.96 33.87 -5.24
N LYS A 291 -18.97 33.79 -4.35
CA LYS A 291 -19.90 34.91 -4.11
C LYS A 291 -19.19 36.14 -3.54
N LEU A 292 -18.29 35.95 -2.57
CA LEU A 292 -17.49 37.03 -1.98
C LEU A 292 -16.57 37.69 -3.00
N LEU A 293 -15.94 36.91 -3.88
CA LEU A 293 -15.10 37.43 -4.96
C LEU A 293 -15.91 38.34 -5.90
N LYS A 294 -17.09 37.90 -6.34
CA LYS A 294 -18.01 38.72 -7.15
C LYS A 294 -18.46 39.99 -6.44
N GLN A 295 -18.66 39.93 -5.13
CA GLN A 295 -19.00 41.12 -4.33
C GLN A 295 -17.81 42.10 -4.22
N LYS A 296 -16.58 41.60 -4.06
CA LYS A 296 -15.35 42.41 -4.07
C LYS A 296 -15.14 43.14 -5.40
N GLU A 297 -15.31 42.44 -6.52
CA GLU A 297 -15.25 43.04 -7.87
C GLU A 297 -16.33 44.13 -8.03
N ALA A 298 -17.55 43.89 -7.54
CA ALA A 298 -18.63 44.88 -7.60
C ALA A 298 -18.35 46.13 -6.72
N ALA A 299 -17.70 45.96 -5.56
CA ALA A 299 -17.27 47.06 -4.70
C ALA A 299 -16.15 47.88 -5.34
N GLN A 300 -15.15 47.24 -5.94
CA GLN A 300 -14.09 47.93 -6.70
C GLN A 300 -14.68 48.81 -7.82
N LEU A 301 -15.65 48.28 -8.57
CA LEU A 301 -16.33 49.05 -9.62
C LEU A 301 -17.06 50.29 -9.06
N LYS A 302 -17.59 50.24 -7.83
CA LYS A 302 -18.19 51.40 -7.17
C LYS A 302 -17.14 52.44 -6.77
N TYR A 303 -16.01 52.02 -6.19
CA TYR A 303 -14.90 52.92 -5.86
C TYR A 303 -14.33 53.61 -7.11
N GLU A 304 -14.19 52.90 -8.23
CA GLU A 304 -13.79 53.52 -9.50
C GLU A 304 -14.79 54.57 -9.99
N LYS A 305 -16.10 54.33 -9.83
CA LYS A 305 -17.14 55.30 -10.17
C LYS A 305 -17.07 56.53 -9.27
N VAL A 306 -16.83 56.36 -7.97
CA VAL A 306 -16.59 57.45 -7.02
C VAL A 306 -15.38 58.27 -7.48
N GLN A 307 -14.24 57.63 -7.77
CA GLN A 307 -13.02 58.31 -8.20
C GLN A 307 -13.23 59.14 -9.48
N LYS A 308 -13.95 58.59 -10.47
CA LYS A 308 -14.30 59.30 -11.71
C LYS A 308 -15.21 60.50 -11.44
N ALA A 309 -16.23 60.33 -10.57
CA ALA A 309 -17.15 61.40 -10.20
C ALA A 309 -16.44 62.52 -9.40
N THR A 310 -15.57 62.17 -8.46
CA THR A 310 -14.73 63.10 -7.69
C THR A 310 -13.77 63.88 -8.60
N SER A 311 -13.14 63.20 -9.57
CA SER A 311 -12.26 63.85 -10.54
C SER A 311 -13.02 64.88 -11.41
N SER A 312 -14.23 64.52 -11.86
CA SER A 312 -15.10 65.45 -12.60
C SER A 312 -15.54 66.64 -11.77
N LEU A 313 -15.82 66.45 -10.48
CA LEU A 313 -16.19 67.51 -9.53
C LEU A 313 -15.01 68.47 -9.30
N LEU A 314 -13.79 67.96 -9.14
CA LEU A 314 -12.58 68.76 -9.00
C LEU A 314 -12.32 69.63 -10.24
N GLN A 315 -12.53 69.07 -11.43
CA GLN A 315 -12.41 69.83 -12.69
C GLN A 315 -13.45 70.95 -12.79
N SER A 316 -14.72 70.68 -12.47
CA SER A 316 -15.77 71.70 -12.49
C SER A 316 -15.61 72.73 -11.37
N GLN A 317 -15.03 72.35 -10.23
CA GLN A 317 -14.68 73.29 -9.15
C GLN A 317 -13.52 74.20 -9.55
N THR A 318 -12.53 73.68 -10.27
CA THR A 318 -11.46 74.49 -10.88
C THR A 318 -12.03 75.51 -11.88
N ARG A 319 -13.05 75.11 -12.67
CA ARG A 319 -13.79 76.04 -13.56
C ARG A 319 -14.46 77.16 -12.76
N VAL A 320 -15.11 76.88 -11.63
CA VAL A 320 -15.70 77.91 -10.76
C VAL A 320 -14.65 78.90 -10.27
N VAL A 321 -13.48 78.43 -9.84
CA VAL A 321 -12.37 79.30 -9.40
C VAL A 321 -11.90 80.21 -10.56
N SER A 322 -11.78 79.66 -11.77
CA SER A 322 -11.40 80.45 -12.96
C SER A 322 -12.44 81.49 -13.36
N LEU A 323 -13.74 81.16 -13.29
CA LEU A 323 -14.84 82.09 -13.57
C LEU A 323 -14.90 83.18 -12.52
N ARG A 324 -14.74 82.84 -11.23
CA ARG A 324 -14.67 83.81 -10.13
C ARG A 324 -13.55 84.82 -10.33
N LYS A 325 -12.37 84.37 -10.76
CA LYS A 325 -11.26 85.27 -11.12
C LYS A 325 -11.63 86.21 -12.27
N ARG A 326 -12.24 85.68 -13.34
CA ARG A 326 -12.71 86.51 -14.48
C ARG A 326 -13.74 87.54 -14.06
N VAL A 327 -14.70 87.19 -13.19
CA VAL A 327 -15.68 88.14 -12.63
C VAL A 327 -14.94 89.27 -11.90
N SER A 328 -14.04 88.93 -10.98
CA SER A 328 -13.23 89.91 -10.24
C SER A 328 -12.41 90.82 -11.17
N ASP A 329 -11.80 90.26 -12.23
CA ASP A 329 -11.02 91.03 -13.20
C ASP A 329 -11.93 91.99 -13.99
N THR A 330 -13.11 91.54 -14.45
CA THR A 330 -14.09 92.39 -15.14
C THR A 330 -14.66 93.48 -14.25
N GLU A 331 -14.93 93.20 -12.98
CA GLU A 331 -15.38 94.19 -12.00
C GLU A 331 -14.30 95.25 -11.73
N GLY A 332 -13.04 94.83 -11.64
CA GLY A 332 -11.88 95.72 -11.55
C GLY A 332 -11.72 96.62 -12.79
N HIS A 333 -11.89 96.06 -14.00
CA HIS A 333 -11.89 96.83 -15.24
C HIS A 333 -13.04 97.84 -15.30
N ILE A 334 -14.26 97.44 -14.89
CA ILE A 334 -15.40 98.35 -14.80
C ILE A 334 -15.09 99.49 -13.83
N ALA A 335 -14.52 99.21 -12.65
CA ALA A 335 -14.15 100.23 -11.67
C ALA A 335 -13.14 101.24 -12.26
N SER A 336 -12.07 100.75 -12.90
CA SER A 336 -11.08 101.61 -13.58
C SER A 336 -11.70 102.44 -14.71
N LEU A 337 -12.57 101.85 -15.52
CA LEU A 337 -13.28 102.55 -16.60
C LEU A 337 -14.27 103.60 -16.05
N THR A 338 -14.89 103.35 -14.90
CA THR A 338 -15.75 104.35 -14.26
C THR A 338 -14.98 105.56 -13.74
N GLU A 339 -13.77 105.35 -13.21
CA GLU A 339 -12.86 106.42 -12.78
C GLU A 339 -12.37 107.25 -13.99
N THR A 340 -11.89 106.60 -15.05
CA THR A 340 -11.48 107.29 -16.29
C THR A 340 -12.64 108.03 -16.96
N LYS A 341 -13.86 107.48 -16.91
CA LYS A 341 -15.07 108.17 -17.35
C LYS A 341 -15.35 109.43 -16.52
N GLN A 342 -15.22 109.35 -15.19
CA GLN A 342 -15.38 110.53 -14.31
C GLN A 342 -14.35 111.61 -14.65
N LEU A 343 -13.09 111.22 -14.90
CA LEU A 343 -12.04 112.13 -15.36
C LEU A 343 -12.38 112.76 -16.72
N ALA A 344 -12.83 111.98 -17.72
CA ALA A 344 -13.23 112.49 -19.03
C ALA A 344 -14.44 113.46 -18.98
N VAL A 345 -15.41 113.20 -18.10
CA VAL A 345 -16.54 114.11 -17.83
C VAL A 345 -16.05 115.41 -17.19
N SER A 346 -15.14 115.34 -16.22
CA SER A 346 -14.54 116.51 -15.57
C SER A 346 -13.69 117.35 -16.54
N GLY A 347 -13.03 116.69 -17.50
CA GLY A 347 -12.23 117.30 -18.58
C GLY A 347 -13.03 117.80 -19.79
N ARG A 348 -14.38 117.77 -19.75
CA ARG A 348 -15.29 118.16 -20.85
C ARG A 348 -15.13 117.37 -22.16
N ASN A 349 -14.53 116.17 -22.13
CA ASN A 349 -14.45 115.28 -23.30
C ASN A 349 -15.65 114.32 -23.36
N PHE A 350 -16.79 114.83 -23.82
CA PHE A 350 -18.05 114.08 -23.82
C PHE A 350 -18.11 112.92 -24.83
N ALA A 351 -17.33 113.00 -25.92
CA ALA A 351 -17.25 111.92 -26.91
C ALA A 351 -16.57 110.67 -26.33
N GLU A 352 -15.48 110.87 -25.60
CA GLU A 352 -14.76 109.81 -24.90
C GLU A 352 -15.57 109.26 -23.73
N ALA A 353 -16.23 110.12 -22.94
CA ALA A 353 -17.13 109.68 -21.87
C ALA A 353 -18.32 108.85 -22.38
N LYS A 354 -18.85 109.13 -23.58
CA LYS A 354 -19.91 108.33 -24.22
C LYS A 354 -19.39 106.96 -24.63
N ARG A 355 -18.20 106.88 -25.24
CA ARG A 355 -17.55 105.61 -25.60
C ARG A 355 -17.31 104.74 -24.36
N LEU A 356 -16.73 105.33 -23.31
CA LEU A 356 -16.51 104.65 -22.03
C LEU A 356 -17.82 104.20 -21.38
N THR A 357 -18.92 104.94 -21.55
CA THR A 357 -20.24 104.53 -21.05
C THR A 357 -20.78 103.31 -21.80
N GLU A 358 -20.59 103.23 -23.11
CA GLU A 358 -21.00 102.08 -23.91
C GLU A 358 -20.14 100.84 -23.59
N GLU A 359 -18.83 101.03 -23.41
CA GLU A 359 -17.88 99.99 -23.01
C GLU A 359 -18.16 99.46 -21.59
N ILE A 360 -18.42 100.34 -20.62
CA ILE A 360 -18.85 99.96 -19.27
C ILE A 360 -20.15 99.15 -19.32
N LYS A 361 -21.13 99.56 -20.15
CA LYS A 361 -22.39 98.80 -20.30
C LYS A 361 -22.17 97.41 -20.89
N GLN A 362 -21.29 97.28 -21.87
CA GLN A 362 -20.92 96.00 -22.47
C GLN A 362 -20.22 95.09 -21.46
N LEU A 363 -19.19 95.59 -20.77
CA LEU A 363 -18.47 94.83 -19.74
C LEU A 363 -19.36 94.49 -18.54
N THR A 364 -20.31 95.35 -18.17
CA THR A 364 -21.30 95.04 -17.12
C THR A 364 -22.22 93.90 -17.55
N ALA A 365 -22.66 93.89 -18.81
CA ALA A 365 -23.47 92.79 -19.35
C ALA A 365 -22.64 91.48 -19.46
N GLU A 366 -21.37 91.57 -19.85
CA GLU A 366 -20.44 90.45 -19.89
C GLU A 366 -20.19 89.88 -18.48
N GLY A 367 -19.88 90.73 -17.50
CA GLY A 367 -19.70 90.34 -16.09
C GLY A 367 -20.96 89.67 -15.51
N GLN A 368 -22.15 90.21 -15.79
CA GLN A 368 -23.42 89.57 -15.41
C GLN A 368 -23.63 88.21 -16.09
N SER A 369 -23.16 88.04 -17.33
CA SER A 369 -23.21 86.76 -18.03
C SER A 369 -22.27 85.72 -17.41
N ILE A 370 -21.02 86.12 -17.10
CA ILE A 370 -20.02 85.25 -16.46
C ILE A 370 -20.47 84.88 -15.04
N GLN A 371 -21.07 85.82 -14.30
CA GLN A 371 -21.61 85.59 -12.96
C GLN A 371 -22.74 84.54 -12.98
N LYS A 372 -23.68 84.63 -13.94
CA LYS A 372 -24.74 83.62 -14.12
C LYS A 372 -24.16 82.23 -14.44
N GLU A 373 -23.19 82.16 -15.34
CA GLU A 373 -22.52 80.90 -15.67
C GLU A 373 -21.81 80.31 -14.44
N MET A 374 -21.15 81.14 -13.62
CA MET A 374 -20.53 80.70 -12.37
C MET A 374 -21.56 80.18 -11.37
N GLU A 375 -22.71 80.84 -11.22
CA GLU A 375 -23.80 80.41 -10.35
C GLU A 375 -24.41 79.07 -10.82
N GLU A 376 -24.61 78.89 -12.13
CA GLU A 376 -25.08 77.63 -12.72
C GLU A 376 -24.10 76.47 -12.48
N VAL A 377 -22.79 76.70 -12.72
CA VAL A 377 -21.76 75.68 -12.47
C VAL A 377 -21.63 75.39 -10.97
N SER A 378 -21.76 76.40 -10.10
CA SER A 378 -21.72 76.22 -8.65
C SER A 378 -22.89 75.40 -8.14
N LYS A 379 -24.11 75.68 -8.59
CA LYS A 379 -25.30 74.88 -8.26
C LYS A 379 -25.15 73.43 -8.75
N SER A 380 -24.66 73.26 -9.97
CA SER A 380 -24.38 71.93 -10.52
C SER A 380 -23.26 71.20 -9.76
N ASN A 381 -22.31 71.92 -9.16
CA ASN A 381 -21.27 71.34 -8.30
C ASN A 381 -21.80 70.96 -6.92
N GLU A 382 -22.74 71.72 -6.35
CA GLU A 382 -23.43 71.35 -5.11
C GLU A 382 -24.19 70.02 -5.31
N GLU A 383 -24.97 69.91 -6.39
CA GLU A 383 -25.67 68.67 -6.76
C GLU A 383 -24.68 67.51 -6.98
N ARG A 384 -23.58 67.74 -7.73
CA ARG A 384 -22.54 66.72 -7.91
C ARG A 384 -21.85 66.34 -6.60
N SER A 385 -21.60 67.29 -5.70
CA SER A 385 -21.00 67.03 -4.39
C SER A 385 -21.91 66.15 -3.53
N GLU A 386 -23.22 66.40 -3.54
CA GLU A 386 -24.20 65.53 -2.86
C GLU A 386 -24.22 64.12 -3.47
N THR A 387 -24.18 64.00 -4.80
CA THR A 387 -24.10 62.67 -5.45
C THR A 387 -22.81 61.92 -5.13
N VAL A 388 -21.65 62.60 -5.05
CA VAL A 388 -20.39 61.96 -4.69
C VAL A 388 -20.44 61.48 -3.24
N LYS A 389 -21.01 62.27 -2.33
CA LYS A 389 -21.19 61.86 -0.92
C LYS A 389 -22.05 60.59 -0.81
N THR A 390 -23.21 60.55 -1.47
CA THR A 390 -24.07 59.36 -1.43
C THR A 390 -23.42 58.14 -2.09
N MET A 391 -22.67 58.33 -3.19
CA MET A 391 -21.90 57.24 -3.80
C MET A 391 -20.75 56.73 -2.92
N MET A 392 -20.09 57.61 -2.16
CA MET A 392 -19.07 57.22 -1.17
C MET A 392 -19.69 56.42 -0.02
N GLU A 393 -20.77 56.90 0.58
CA GLU A 393 -21.50 56.20 1.65
C GLU A 393 -21.98 54.81 1.18
N ASP A 394 -22.48 54.70 -0.05
CA ASP A 394 -22.90 53.43 -0.66
C ASP A 394 -21.74 52.46 -0.98
N ALA A 395 -20.52 52.99 -1.18
CA ALA A 395 -19.31 52.20 -1.39
C ALA A 395 -18.73 51.71 -0.06
N GLU A 396 -18.69 52.58 0.95
CA GLU A 396 -18.28 52.26 2.33
C GLU A 396 -19.21 51.20 2.94
N ARG A 397 -20.53 51.39 2.84
CA ARG A 397 -21.51 50.40 3.31
C ARG A 397 -21.32 49.03 2.68
N MET A 398 -21.05 48.99 1.36
CA MET A 398 -20.80 47.73 0.67
C MET A 398 -19.48 47.08 1.11
N GLN A 399 -18.45 47.88 1.42
CA GLN A 399 -17.19 47.37 1.93
C GLN A 399 -17.36 46.78 3.34
N GLU A 400 -18.14 47.42 4.21
CA GLU A 400 -18.49 46.91 5.54
C GLU A 400 -19.27 45.59 5.45
N GLU A 401 -20.27 45.50 4.57
CA GLU A 401 -21.02 44.26 4.31
C GLU A 401 -20.09 43.12 3.85
N ILE A 402 -19.15 43.40 2.94
CA ILE A 402 -18.14 42.43 2.49
C ILE A 402 -17.26 42.02 3.66
N ASN A 403 -16.68 42.96 4.40
CA ASN A 403 -15.79 42.65 5.52
C ASN A 403 -16.48 41.80 6.59
N GLU A 404 -17.75 42.09 6.90
CA GLU A 404 -18.54 41.32 7.86
C GLU A 404 -18.87 39.91 7.35
N GLU A 405 -19.19 39.78 6.07
CA GLU A 405 -19.43 38.46 5.45
C GLU A 405 -18.14 37.64 5.36
N GLU A 406 -17.00 38.27 5.03
CA GLU A 406 -15.68 37.64 5.06
C GLU A 406 -15.35 37.13 6.46
N ARG A 407 -15.49 37.98 7.48
CA ARG A 407 -15.29 37.60 8.87
C ARG A 407 -16.17 36.40 9.26
N LYS A 408 -17.45 36.41 8.90
CA LYS A 408 -18.36 35.27 9.14
C LYS A 408 -17.89 34.00 8.44
N THR A 409 -17.45 34.09 7.19
CA THR A 409 -16.93 32.92 6.46
C THR A 409 -15.66 32.38 7.05
N GLU A 410 -14.74 33.26 7.45
CA GLU A 410 -13.45 32.90 8.03
C GLU A 410 -13.63 32.24 9.40
N LEU A 411 -14.54 32.73 10.23
CA LEU A 411 -14.90 32.07 11.48
C LEU A 411 -15.56 30.70 11.27
N MET A 412 -16.45 30.58 10.28
CA MET A 412 -17.04 29.29 9.92
C MET A 412 -15.98 28.31 9.42
N ILE A 413 -15.00 28.77 8.62
CA ILE A 413 -13.86 27.96 8.18
C ILE A 413 -13.05 27.51 9.39
N LYS A 414 -12.75 28.41 10.33
CA LYS A 414 -12.03 28.10 11.56
C LYS A 414 -12.76 27.02 12.38
N ASP A 415 -14.07 27.12 12.57
CA ASP A 415 -14.84 26.12 13.31
C ASP A 415 -14.81 24.74 12.59
N ASN A 416 -14.98 24.73 11.27
CA ASN A 416 -14.86 23.51 10.47
C ASN A 416 -13.44 22.91 10.52
N LEU A 417 -12.41 23.75 10.54
CA LEU A 417 -11.01 23.31 10.67
C LEU A 417 -10.75 22.68 12.03
N VAL A 418 -11.32 23.21 13.11
CA VAL A 418 -11.21 22.62 14.45
C VAL A 418 -11.86 21.23 14.48
N GLU A 419 -13.05 21.08 13.89
CA GLU A 419 -13.71 19.78 13.75
C GLU A 419 -12.87 18.80 12.90
N HIS A 420 -12.33 19.27 11.77
CA HIS A 420 -11.45 18.48 10.92
C HIS A 420 -10.16 18.07 11.62
N ILE A 421 -9.52 18.97 12.38
CA ILE A 421 -8.32 18.68 13.19
C ILE A 421 -8.61 17.56 14.20
N ALA A 422 -9.75 17.61 14.89
CA ALA A 422 -10.16 16.55 15.82
C ALA A 422 -10.35 15.21 15.08
N ASN A 423 -11.09 15.22 13.97
CA ASN A 423 -11.32 14.03 13.15
C ASN A 423 -10.02 13.43 12.60
N VAL A 424 -9.09 14.26 12.10
CA VAL A 424 -7.79 13.81 11.58
C VAL A 424 -6.93 13.25 12.71
N ARG A 425 -6.97 13.85 13.91
CA ARG A 425 -6.24 13.36 15.08
C ARG A 425 -6.75 12.00 15.55
N ASP A 426 -8.05 11.82 15.66
CA ASP A 426 -8.66 10.54 16.04
C ASP A 426 -8.29 9.43 15.04
N ARG A 427 -8.29 9.77 13.74
CA ARG A 427 -7.85 8.87 12.67
C ARG A 427 -6.35 8.56 12.73
N LEU A 428 -5.52 9.52 13.12
CA LEU A 428 -4.07 9.29 13.31
C LEU A 428 -3.80 8.31 14.47
N GLN A 429 -4.67 8.30 15.48
CA GLN A 429 -4.59 7.35 16.61
C GLN A 429 -5.06 5.94 16.22
N SER A 430 -6.02 5.82 15.30
CA SER A 430 -6.48 4.50 14.83
C SER A 430 -5.51 3.84 13.84
N ILE A 431 -4.62 4.61 13.21
CA ILE A 431 -3.60 4.11 12.30
C ILE A 431 -2.42 3.56 13.10
N SER A 432 -2.22 2.25 12.97
CA SER A 432 -1.17 1.52 13.68
C SER A 432 0.12 1.38 12.87
N SER A 433 0.09 1.56 11.53
CA SER A 433 1.27 1.40 10.68
C SER A 433 1.96 2.71 10.25
N SER A 434 3.27 2.62 10.03
CA SER A 434 4.12 3.64 9.40
C SER A 434 3.86 3.68 7.88
N SER A 435 2.68 4.13 7.48
CA SER A 435 2.29 4.25 6.08
C SER A 435 2.41 5.71 5.59
N LEU A 436 2.51 5.89 4.26
CA LEU A 436 2.35 7.17 3.55
C LEU A 436 1.12 7.95 4.06
N MET A 437 0.05 7.24 4.47
CA MET A 437 -1.14 7.85 5.03
C MET A 437 -0.89 8.56 6.35
N ARG A 438 -0.05 8.00 7.23
CA ARG A 438 0.35 8.64 8.50
C ARG A 438 1.09 9.95 8.24
N THR A 439 1.98 9.98 7.26
CA THR A 439 2.69 11.21 6.87
C THR A 439 1.75 12.24 6.25
N LEU A 440 0.80 11.81 5.42
CA LEU A 440 -0.19 12.70 4.81
C LEU A 440 -1.15 13.29 5.87
N LEU A 441 -1.63 12.49 6.82
CA LEU A 441 -2.49 12.98 7.90
C LEU A 441 -1.74 13.90 8.87
N LYS A 442 -0.45 13.64 9.16
CA LYS A 442 0.39 14.58 9.92
C LYS A 442 0.52 15.92 9.19
N ALA A 443 0.79 15.90 7.88
CA ALA A 443 0.89 17.10 7.06
C ALA A 443 -0.45 17.85 6.97
N GLU A 444 -1.56 17.13 6.84
CA GLU A 444 -2.91 17.67 6.85
C GLU A 444 -3.25 18.31 8.20
N LEU A 445 -2.91 17.65 9.31
CA LEU A 445 -3.10 18.15 10.66
C LEU A 445 -2.31 19.44 10.90
N ALA A 446 -1.03 19.46 10.51
CA ALA A 446 -0.16 20.63 10.63
C ALA A 446 -0.67 21.81 9.78
N SER A 447 -1.06 21.55 8.52
CA SER A 447 -1.59 22.56 7.61
C SER A 447 -2.91 23.15 8.13
N SER A 448 -3.81 22.29 8.61
CA SER A 448 -5.09 22.70 9.21
C SER A 448 -4.89 23.53 10.49
N ALA A 449 -3.95 23.11 11.35
CA ALA A 449 -3.61 23.82 12.58
C ALA A 449 -3.04 25.22 12.31
N LEU A 450 -2.12 25.34 11.34
CA LEU A 450 -1.56 26.63 10.92
C LEU A 450 -2.62 27.54 10.31
N GLN A 451 -3.53 27.00 9.50
CA GLN A 451 -4.62 27.78 8.91
C GLN A 451 -5.60 28.26 9.99
N ALA A 452 -5.96 27.42 10.96
CA ALA A 452 -6.77 27.81 12.10
C ALA A 452 -6.07 28.91 12.94
N LYS A 453 -4.76 28.79 13.18
CA LYS A 453 -3.95 29.79 13.90
C LYS A 453 -3.95 31.14 13.20
N LEU A 454 -3.78 31.15 11.88
CA LEU A 454 -3.84 32.36 11.06
C LEU A 454 -5.20 33.06 11.20
N LEU A 455 -6.31 32.31 11.16
CA LEU A 455 -7.66 32.85 11.28
C LEU A 455 -7.94 33.40 12.69
N CYS A 456 -7.49 32.71 13.75
CA CYS A 456 -7.62 33.21 15.12
C CYS A 456 -6.84 34.52 15.32
N LEU A 457 -5.59 34.59 14.83
CA LEU A 457 -4.76 35.80 14.89
C LEU A 457 -5.38 36.97 14.11
N LYS A 458 -5.95 36.70 12.94
CA LYS A 458 -6.62 37.73 12.11
C LYS A 458 -7.81 38.37 12.81
N HIS A 459 -8.57 37.59 13.57
CA HIS A 459 -9.81 38.05 14.21
C HIS A 459 -9.72 38.35 15.71
N GLY A 460 -8.55 38.14 16.33
CA GLY A 460 -8.37 38.34 17.76
C GLY A 460 -9.15 37.34 18.63
N GLU A 461 -9.44 36.17 18.08
CA GLU A 461 -10.14 35.10 18.79
C GLU A 461 -9.16 34.28 19.64
N PRO A 462 -9.57 33.79 20.82
CA PRO A 462 -8.74 32.94 21.64
C PRO A 462 -8.38 31.65 20.88
N PHE A 463 -7.09 31.36 20.82
CA PHE A 463 -6.60 30.12 20.23
C PHE A 463 -6.84 28.96 21.20
N LEU A 464 -7.33 27.83 20.70
CA LEU A 464 -7.50 26.63 21.51
C LEU A 464 -6.11 26.04 21.80
N ALA A 465 -5.76 25.88 23.08
CA ALA A 465 -4.48 25.31 23.52
C ALA A 465 -4.17 23.95 22.85
N GLU A 466 -5.21 23.18 22.53
CA GLU A 466 -5.15 21.88 21.83
C GLU A 466 -4.57 21.96 20.41
N VAL A 467 -4.52 23.13 19.78
CA VAL A 467 -3.94 23.35 18.44
C VAL A 467 -2.52 23.94 18.54
N GLU A 468 -2.17 24.52 19.70
CA GLU A 468 -0.88 25.16 19.97
C GLU A 468 0.25 24.15 20.12
N GLU A 469 0.01 23.06 20.87
CA GLU A 469 0.93 21.91 21.00
C GLU A 469 1.31 21.28 19.63
N LEU A 470 0.39 21.30 18.66
CA LEU A 470 0.62 20.74 17.33
C LEU A 470 1.49 21.63 16.43
N THR A 471 1.53 22.95 16.69
CA THR A 471 2.36 23.89 15.91
C THR A 471 3.79 24.00 16.46
N GLU A 472 3.99 23.71 17.75
CA GLU A 472 5.31 23.76 18.40
C GLU A 472 6.13 22.49 18.18
N GLY A 473 5.50 21.33 17.93
CA GLY A 473 6.18 20.07 17.62
C GLY A 473 6.68 19.91 16.16
N SER A 474 6.50 20.90 15.28
CA SER A 474 6.85 20.83 13.85
C SER A 474 8.13 21.59 13.47
N VAL A 475 8.86 22.15 14.44
CA VAL A 475 10.19 22.71 14.21
C VAL A 475 11.16 21.81 14.96
N VAL A 476 11.87 20.97 14.20
CA VAL A 476 12.91 20.01 14.65
C VAL A 476 12.38 18.63 15.13
N GLU A 477 11.89 17.80 14.21
CA GLU A 477 12.36 16.40 14.20
C GLU A 477 13.59 16.40 13.28
N GLU A 478 14.75 16.11 13.87
CA GLU A 478 16.02 15.91 13.18
C GLU A 478 15.82 14.90 12.05
N ILE A 479 16.02 15.34 10.80
CA ILE A 479 16.42 14.44 9.72
C ILE A 479 17.89 14.12 10.00
N ASP A 480 18.11 13.23 10.96
CA ASP A 480 19.36 12.49 11.09
C ASP A 480 19.32 11.35 10.07
N ASP A 481 20.48 11.05 9.48
CA ASP A 481 20.71 10.12 8.37
C ASP A 481 20.36 10.61 6.93
N CYS A 482 21.18 11.55 6.44
CA CYS A 482 21.74 11.42 5.09
C CYS A 482 23.27 11.52 5.17
N PRO A 483 24.03 10.55 4.63
CA PRO A 483 25.44 10.42 4.92
C PRO A 483 26.26 11.54 4.28
N GLU A 484 27.08 12.19 5.10
CA GLU A 484 28.12 13.13 4.68
C GLU A 484 29.07 12.47 3.67
N LEU A 485 29.02 12.93 2.42
CA LEU A 485 30.11 12.69 1.48
C LEU A 485 31.22 13.69 1.79
N THR A 486 32.18 13.19 2.55
CA THR A 486 33.49 13.77 2.77
C THR A 486 34.15 14.12 1.44
N GLN A 487 34.48 15.39 1.27
CA GLN A 487 35.31 15.87 0.19
C GLN A 487 36.74 15.42 0.44
N GLU A 488 37.18 14.39 -0.28
CA GLU A 488 38.60 14.09 -0.43
C GLU A 488 39.21 15.03 -1.49
N GLU A 489 40.21 15.77 -1.04
CA GLU A 489 41.13 16.54 -1.87
C GLU A 489 41.82 15.61 -2.87
N HIS A 490 41.75 15.93 -4.16
CA HIS A 490 42.76 15.53 -5.13
C HIS A 490 43.07 16.71 -6.07
N GLN A 491 44.33 17.16 -5.98
CA GLN A 491 44.97 18.08 -6.90
C GLN A 491 45.18 17.41 -8.26
N VAL A 492 44.69 18.04 -9.33
CA VAL A 492 45.33 18.02 -10.66
C VAL A 492 45.15 19.43 -11.25
N GLY A 493 46.27 20.06 -11.59
CA GLY A 493 46.33 21.45 -12.06
C GLY A 493 46.12 21.64 -13.56
N GLU A 494 46.32 22.91 -13.95
CA GLU A 494 46.47 23.47 -15.31
C GLU A 494 45.15 23.64 -16.10
N GLU A 495 44.67 24.82 -16.53
CA GLU A 495 45.21 26.18 -16.69
C GLU A 495 44.06 27.22 -16.56
N LEU A 496 44.33 28.37 -15.93
CA LEU A 496 43.44 29.53 -15.80
C LEU A 496 43.44 30.41 -17.07
N PRO A 497 42.28 30.97 -17.48
CA PRO A 497 42.20 32.28 -18.10
C PRO A 497 41.75 33.35 -17.07
N SER A 498 42.71 34.15 -16.65
CA SER A 498 42.69 35.53 -16.10
C SER A 498 41.38 36.12 -15.52
N ASP A 499 41.30 36.16 -14.19
CA ASP A 499 40.37 36.93 -13.31
C ASP A 499 40.59 38.48 -13.36
N GLU A 500 41.28 39.00 -14.38
CA GLU A 500 41.48 40.44 -14.57
C GLU A 500 40.42 41.09 -15.48
N GLY A 501 39.77 40.33 -16.37
CA GLY A 501 38.81 40.88 -17.36
C GLY A 501 37.45 41.29 -16.76
N LEU A 502 36.95 40.56 -15.76
CA LEU A 502 35.66 40.81 -15.12
C LEU A 502 35.69 42.08 -14.26
N LYS A 503 36.80 42.34 -13.56
CA LYS A 503 36.96 43.56 -12.74
C LYS A 503 37.08 44.82 -13.60
N THR A 504 37.73 44.75 -14.76
CA THR A 504 37.79 45.87 -15.70
C THR A 504 36.43 46.21 -16.31
N ALA A 505 35.60 45.21 -16.62
CA ALA A 505 34.25 45.41 -17.15
C ALA A 505 33.29 46.02 -16.11
N GLN A 506 33.42 45.64 -14.84
CA GLN A 506 32.64 46.21 -13.74
C GLN A 506 32.97 47.70 -13.51
N MET A 507 34.25 48.08 -13.51
CA MET A 507 34.63 49.49 -13.39
C MET A 507 34.18 50.35 -14.58
N GLU A 508 34.12 49.77 -15.80
CA GLU A 508 33.59 50.49 -16.97
C GLU A 508 32.07 50.66 -16.93
N LEU A 509 31.32 49.69 -16.39
CA LEU A 509 29.88 49.79 -16.18
C LEU A 509 29.53 50.89 -15.17
N GLU A 510 30.16 50.91 -14.00
CA GLU A 510 29.94 51.94 -12.97
C GLU A 510 30.22 53.35 -13.51
N ARG A 511 31.24 53.49 -14.36
CA ARG A 511 31.57 54.76 -15.03
C ARG A 511 30.51 55.17 -16.05
N LEU A 512 29.99 54.24 -16.85
CA LEU A 512 28.97 54.52 -17.85
C LEU A 512 27.61 54.83 -17.21
N GLU A 513 27.25 54.16 -16.11
CA GLU A 513 26.06 54.46 -15.31
C GLU A 513 26.13 55.86 -14.70
N SER A 514 27.29 56.25 -14.17
CA SER A 514 27.52 57.61 -13.67
C SER A 514 27.36 58.66 -14.78
N GLN A 515 27.86 58.38 -15.99
CA GLN A 515 27.72 59.27 -17.15
C GLN A 515 26.29 59.32 -17.70
N LEU A 516 25.54 58.22 -17.59
CA LEU A 516 24.12 58.15 -17.95
C LEU A 516 23.30 59.02 -16.99
N GLN A 517 23.56 58.91 -15.69
CA GLN A 517 22.87 59.68 -14.66
C GLN A 517 23.14 61.19 -14.82
N GLU A 518 24.36 61.57 -15.20
CA GLU A 518 24.72 62.95 -15.54
C GLU A 518 24.03 63.44 -16.83
N ALA A 519 23.95 62.62 -17.88
CA ALA A 519 23.26 62.97 -19.12
C ALA A 519 21.74 63.15 -18.94
N VAL A 520 21.12 62.34 -18.07
CA VAL A 520 19.70 62.46 -17.69
C VAL A 520 19.47 63.75 -16.88
N GLN A 521 20.37 64.12 -15.98
CA GLN A 521 20.28 65.40 -15.25
C GLN A 521 20.47 66.63 -16.15
N GLN A 522 21.18 66.48 -17.27
CA GLN A 522 21.38 67.54 -18.27
C GLN A 522 20.31 67.55 -19.37
N GLU A 523 19.28 66.68 -19.29
CA GLU A 523 18.21 66.51 -20.28
C GLU A 523 18.71 66.20 -21.71
N ASP A 524 19.91 65.64 -21.84
CA ASP A 524 20.51 65.21 -23.11
C ASP A 524 20.15 63.74 -23.40
N TYR A 525 18.89 63.53 -23.79
CA TYR A 525 18.30 62.20 -23.96
C TYR A 525 18.89 61.40 -25.12
N ASP A 526 19.40 62.07 -26.17
CA ASP A 526 20.08 61.41 -27.29
C ASP A 526 21.39 60.77 -26.82
N ARG A 527 22.12 61.48 -25.94
CA ARG A 527 23.34 60.96 -25.30
C ARG A 527 23.04 59.86 -24.29
N ALA A 528 21.94 59.98 -23.53
CA ALA A 528 21.50 58.96 -22.59
C ALA A 528 21.14 57.64 -23.30
N GLU A 529 20.46 57.71 -24.45
CA GLU A 529 20.09 56.52 -25.22
C GLU A 529 21.31 55.79 -25.79
N LEU A 530 22.34 56.53 -26.22
CA LEU A 530 23.62 55.96 -26.66
C LEU A 530 24.37 55.26 -25.52
N LEU A 531 24.40 55.85 -24.33
CA LEU A 531 25.03 55.27 -23.15
C LEU A 531 24.30 54.01 -22.67
N GLN A 532 22.96 54.02 -22.69
CA GLN A 532 22.15 52.84 -22.34
C GLN A 532 22.41 51.67 -23.30
N ARG A 533 22.45 51.91 -24.61
CA ARG A 533 22.79 50.86 -25.59
C ARG A 533 24.18 50.28 -25.37
N HIS A 534 25.12 51.09 -24.89
CA HIS A 534 26.48 50.65 -24.61
C HIS A 534 26.57 49.78 -23.34
N ILE A 535 25.80 50.14 -22.31
CA ILE A 535 25.65 49.34 -21.08
C ILE A 535 25.00 47.98 -21.40
N ASP A 536 23.91 47.98 -22.18
CA ASP A 536 23.21 46.76 -22.58
C ASP A 536 24.12 45.82 -23.40
N ALA A 537 24.99 46.37 -24.26
CA ALA A 537 25.96 45.59 -25.04
C ALA A 537 27.02 44.91 -24.14
N ILE A 538 27.50 45.59 -23.11
CA ILE A 538 28.46 45.03 -22.15
C ILE A 538 27.80 43.95 -21.29
N HIS A 539 26.55 44.14 -20.85
CA HIS A 539 25.80 43.11 -20.13
C HIS A 539 25.53 41.86 -20.98
N GLN A 540 25.18 42.02 -22.26
CA GLN A 540 25.03 40.89 -23.18
C GLN A 540 26.36 40.14 -23.37
N GLN A 541 27.47 40.86 -23.47
CA GLN A 541 28.79 40.25 -23.61
C GLN A 541 29.19 39.47 -22.34
N ASN A 542 28.90 39.98 -21.15
CA ASN A 542 29.12 39.27 -19.89
C ASN A 542 28.21 38.04 -19.73
N GLN A 543 26.93 38.12 -20.12
CA GLN A 543 26.03 36.96 -20.14
C GLN A 543 26.49 35.87 -21.12
N THR A 544 27.09 36.23 -22.25
CA THR A 544 27.67 35.23 -23.18
C THR A 544 28.96 34.60 -22.65
N LEU A 545 29.68 35.25 -21.74
CA LEU A 545 30.86 34.69 -21.08
C LEU A 545 30.48 33.78 -19.90
N GLU A 546 29.45 34.12 -19.13
CA GLU A 546 28.92 33.29 -18.04
C GLU A 546 28.25 32.01 -18.55
N ASN A 547 27.54 32.04 -19.69
CA ASN A 547 26.88 30.85 -20.25
C ASN A 547 27.84 29.88 -20.98
N ASN A 548 29.12 30.24 -21.15
CA ASN A 548 30.15 29.42 -21.80
C ASN A 548 31.26 28.96 -20.82
N SER A 549 31.08 29.20 -19.52
CA SER A 549 31.83 28.60 -18.41
C SER A 549 31.00 27.54 -17.71
#